data_AF-A0A957X7T5-F1
#
_entry.id   AF-A0A957X7T5-F1
#
_cell.length_a   1.000
_cell.length_b   1.000
_cell.length_c   1.000
_cell.angle_alpha   90.00
_cell.angle_beta   90.00
_cell.angle_gamma   90.00
#
_symmetry.space_group_name_H-M   'P 1'
#
loop_
_entity.id
_entity.type
_entity.pdbx_description
1 polymer ?
#
loop_
_entity_poly.entity_id
_entity_poly.type
_entity_poly.pdbx_seq_one_letter_code
_entity_poly.pdbx_strand_id
1 'polypeptide(L)' 'PHGPTAAEKHRLMIERANSSTTLGRIAQADDVARTAAFLASAESDYLTGLSISVAGGSFMD' A
#
# COMPACT_ATOMS: atom_id res chain seq x y z
N PRO A 1 22.36 -18.62 -18.39
CA PRO A 1 21.03 -18.78 -17.76
C PRO A 1 20.13 -17.57 -18.10
N HIS A 2 18.97 -17.79 -18.74
CA HIS A 2 17.99 -16.72 -18.93
C HIS A 2 17.28 -16.44 -17.60
N GLY A 3 17.14 -15.16 -17.24
CA GLY A 3 16.44 -14.74 -16.02
C GLY A 3 14.94 -15.02 -16.08
N PRO A 4 14.20 -14.78 -14.98
CA PRO A 4 12.78 -15.06 -14.90
C PRO A 4 11.98 -14.23 -15.91
N THR A 5 10.91 -14.83 -16.42
CA THR A 5 9.94 -14.20 -17.32
C THR A 5 9.22 -13.03 -16.63
N ALA A 6 8.56 -12.18 -17.41
CA ALA A 6 7.78 -11.06 -16.86
C ALA A 6 6.65 -11.55 -15.92
N ALA A 7 5.97 -12.64 -16.27
CA ALA A 7 4.90 -13.22 -15.45
C ALA A 7 5.43 -13.78 -14.12
N GLU A 8 6.60 -14.43 -14.13
CA GLU A 8 7.25 -14.91 -12.91
C GLU A 8 7.71 -13.74 -12.02
N LYS A 9 8.30 -12.71 -12.62
CA LYS A 9 8.67 -11.49 -11.88
C LYS A 9 7.46 -10.84 -11.23
N HIS A 10 6.36 -10.71 -11.95
CA HIS A 10 5.12 -10.14 -11.43
C HIS A 10 4.59 -10.94 -10.22
N ARG A 11 4.58 -12.28 -10.32
CA ARG A 11 4.16 -13.16 -9.22
C ARG A 11 5.04 -12.99 -7.99
N LEU A 12 6.36 -13.00 -8.18
CA LEU A 12 7.33 -12.81 -7.09
C LEU A 12 7.20 -11.43 -6.42
N MET A 13 6.86 -10.39 -7.20
CA MET A 13 6.58 -9.06 -6.65
C MET A 13 5.35 -9.06 -5.75
N ILE A 14 4.25 -9.71 -6.17
CA ILE A 14 3.03 -9.83 -5.37
C ILE A 14 3.29 -10.63 -4.09
N GLU A 15 3.96 -11.78 -4.20
CA GLU A 15 4.27 -12.61 -3.02
C GLU A 15 5.11 -11.85 -1.99
N ARG A 16 6.14 -11.12 -2.44
CA ARG A 16 6.93 -10.26 -1.56
C ARG A 16 6.08 -9.18 -0.90
N ALA A 17 5.28 -8.45 -1.68
CA ALA A 17 4.40 -7.42 -1.15
C ALA A 17 3.45 -7.99 -0.08
N ASN A 18 2.77 -9.10 -0.37
CA ASN A 18 1.88 -9.77 0.55
C ASN A 18 2.59 -10.12 1.87
N SER A 19 3.80 -10.70 1.79
CA SER A 19 4.57 -11.10 2.98
C SER A 19 5.06 -9.92 3.82
N SER A 20 5.26 -8.75 3.22
CA SER A 20 5.71 -7.54 3.91
C SER A 20 4.58 -6.74 4.56
N THR A 21 3.33 -6.98 4.19
CA THR A 21 2.17 -6.30 4.77
C THR A 21 1.55 -7.14 5.87
N THR A 22 1.15 -6.53 6.99
CA THR A 22 0.43 -7.24 8.07
C THR A 22 -0.93 -7.76 7.60
N LEU A 23 -1.51 -7.13 6.57
CA LEU A 23 -2.77 -7.56 5.96
C LEU A 23 -2.64 -8.78 5.03
N GLY A 24 -1.41 -9.22 4.71
CA GLY A 24 -1.16 -10.38 3.85
C GLY A 24 -1.56 -10.18 2.38
N ARG A 25 -1.77 -8.92 1.95
CA ARG A 25 -2.18 -8.58 0.58
C ARG A 25 -1.54 -7.29 0.10
N ILE A 26 -1.31 -7.20 -1.22
CA ILE A 26 -0.92 -5.96 -1.86
C ILE A 26 -2.02 -4.89 -1.72
N ALA A 27 -1.59 -3.64 -1.53
CA ALA A 27 -2.49 -2.50 -1.52
C ALA A 27 -3.28 -2.43 -2.83
N GLN A 28 -4.55 -2.06 -2.71
CA GLN A 28 -5.46 -1.81 -3.81
C GLN A 28 -5.67 -0.30 -3.95
N ALA A 29 -6.11 0.14 -5.13
CA ALA A 29 -6.42 1.55 -5.37
C ALA A 29 -7.43 2.10 -4.34
N ASP A 30 -8.39 1.28 -3.94
CA ASP A 30 -9.39 1.60 -2.92
C ASP A 30 -8.80 1.93 -1.55
N ASP A 31 -7.67 1.33 -1.16
CA ASP A 31 -7.03 1.61 0.13
C ASP A 31 -6.58 3.08 0.18
N VAL A 32 -5.93 3.55 -0.90
CA VAL A 32 -5.47 4.95 -1.02
C VAL A 32 -6.66 5.89 -1.20
N ALA A 33 -7.63 5.53 -2.05
CA ALA A 33 -8.78 6.37 -2.35
C ALA A 33 -9.64 6.64 -1.11
N ARG A 34 -9.86 5.61 -0.26
CA ARG A 34 -10.63 5.77 0.98
C ARG A 34 -9.90 6.62 2.01
N THR A 35 -8.58 6.48 2.14
CA THR A 35 -7.79 7.37 3.00
C THR A 35 -7.84 8.81 2.49
N ALA A 36 -7.67 9.02 1.19
CA ALA A 36 -7.77 10.36 0.60
C ALA A 36 -9.16 10.99 0.80
N ALA A 37 -10.23 10.20 0.62
CA ALA A 37 -11.59 10.64 0.86
C ALA A 37 -11.84 11.06 2.32
N PHE A 38 -11.31 10.30 3.28
CA PHE A 38 -11.35 10.67 4.70
C PHE A 38 -10.58 11.97 4.97
N LEU A 39 -9.37 12.13 4.41
CA LEU A 39 -8.56 13.34 4.61
C LEU A 39 -9.15 14.59 3.92
N ALA A 40 -10.04 14.40 2.96
CA ALA A 40 -10.75 15.47 2.28
C ALA A 40 -12.08 15.82 2.96
N SER A 41 -12.51 15.06 3.97
CA SER A 41 -13.80 15.24 4.62
C SER A 41 -13.70 16.14 5.86
N ALA A 42 -14.85 16.52 6.42
CA ALA A 42 -14.89 17.40 7.59
C ALA A 42 -14.35 16.72 8.86
N GLU A 43 -14.34 15.39 8.88
CA GLU A 43 -13.84 14.56 9.97
C GLU A 43 -12.33 14.72 10.20
N SER A 44 -11.58 15.30 9.26
CA SER A 44 -10.14 15.56 9.37
C SER A 44 -9.78 17.05 9.39
N ASP A 45 -10.70 17.95 9.73
CA ASP A 45 -10.55 19.40 9.57
C ASP A 45 -9.32 20.03 10.30
N TYR A 46 -8.84 19.39 11.35
CA TYR A 46 -7.68 19.83 12.13
C TYR A 46 -6.36 19.13 11.73
N LEU A 47 -6.41 18.16 10.81
CA LEU A 47 -5.24 17.42 10.34
C LEU A 47 -4.57 18.17 9.19
N THR A 48 -3.34 18.64 9.42
CA THR A 48 -2.53 19.31 8.39
C THR A 48 -1.04 19.11 8.62
N GLY A 49 -0.23 19.23 7.56
CA GLY A 49 1.22 19.07 7.61
C GLY A 49 1.69 17.63 7.87
N LEU A 50 0.79 16.64 7.75
CA LEU A 50 1.10 15.23 8.01
C LEU A 50 1.51 14.50 6.73
N SER A 51 2.37 13.49 6.88
CA SER A 51 2.59 12.45 5.89
C SER A 51 1.95 11.16 6.42
N ILE A 52 0.99 10.60 5.69
CA ILE A 52 0.25 9.40 6.11
C ILE A 52 0.58 8.25 5.16
N SER A 53 1.20 7.20 5.71
CA SER A 53 1.55 6.00 4.95
C SER A 53 0.35 5.07 4.80
N VAL A 54 -0.03 4.78 3.54
CA VAL A 54 -1.06 3.79 3.20
C VAL A 54 -0.38 2.52 2.68
N ALA A 55 0.39 1.86 3.55
CA ALA A 55 1.28 0.77 3.16
C ALA A 55 0.95 -0.59 3.80
N GLY A 56 -0.25 -0.76 4.37
CA GLY A 56 -0.66 -2.05 4.97
C GLY A 56 0.26 -2.53 6.09
N GLY A 57 0.95 -1.61 6.76
CA GLY A 57 1.92 -1.91 7.84
C GLY A 57 3.32 -2.29 7.39
N SER A 58 3.66 -2.23 6.09
CA SER A 58 5.00 -2.64 5.61
C SER A 58 6.11 -1.63 5.90
N PHE A 59 5.75 -0.41 6.32
CA PHE A 59 6.68 0.62 6.77
C PHE A 59 6.18 1.11 8.13
N MET A 60 6.95 0.80 9.17
CA MET A 60 6.73 1.24 10.55
C MET A 60 8.07 1.78 11.04
N ASP A 61 8.17 3.10 11.14
CA ASP A 61 9.23 3.80 11.87
C ASP A 61 8.72 4.15 13.28
#